data_AF-A0A923D341-F1
#
_entry.id   AF-A0A923D341-F1
#
_cell.length_a   1.000
_cell.length_b   1.000
_cell.length_c   1.000
_cell.angle_alpha   90.00
_cell.angle_beta   90.00
_cell.angle_gamma   90.00
#
_symmetry.space_group_name_H-M   'P 1'
#
loop_
_entity.id
_entity.type
_entity.pdbx_description
1 polymer ?
#
loop_
_entity_poly.entity_id
_entity_poly.type
_entity_poly.pdbx_seq_one_letter_code
_entity_poly.pdbx_strand_id
1 'polypeptide(L)' 'MQDILKKIQIHIPFHMLRDGYLPMFLKERINPEIGFSHETLDRFGPDDYRKVAAALHDAGLTTTI' A
#
# COMPACT_ATOMS: atom_id res chain seq x y z
N MET A 1 0.57 14.19 -15.82
CA MET A 1 0.78 12.74 -15.56
C MET A 1 0.34 12.36 -14.15
N GLN A 2 0.70 13.10 -13.10
CA GLN A 2 0.22 12.88 -11.71
C GLN A 2 -1.31 12.68 -11.56
N ASP A 3 -2.13 13.36 -12.37
CA ASP A 3 -3.60 13.19 -12.31
C ASP A 3 -4.10 11.81 -12.72
N ILE A 4 -3.32 11.03 -13.48
CA ILE A 4 -3.67 9.65 -13.81
C ILE A 4 -3.57 8.75 -12.56
N LEU A 5 -2.60 9.02 -11.69
CA LEU A 5 -2.34 8.21 -10.49
C LEU A 5 -3.50 8.28 -9.48
N LYS A 6 -4.27 9.37 -9.51
CA LYS A 6 -5.49 9.52 -8.70
C LYS A 6 -6.67 8.69 -9.21
N LYS A 7 -6.60 8.21 -10.46
CA LYS A 7 -7.70 7.50 -11.15
C LYS A 7 -7.44 6.01 -11.34
N ILE A 8 -6.23 5.54 -11.03
CA ILE A 8 -5.81 4.16 -11.18
C ILE A 8 -5.32 3.62 -9.84
N GLN A 9 -5.30 2.30 -9.74
CA GLN A 9 -4.63 1.57 -8.68
C GLN A 9 -3.38 0.91 -9.25
N ILE A 10 -2.32 0.83 -8.45
CA ILE A 10 -1.06 0.17 -8.85
C ILE A 10 -0.87 -1.06 -7.98
N HIS A 11 -0.82 -2.23 -8.62
CA HIS A 11 -0.57 -3.50 -7.96
C HIS A 11 0.81 -3.50 -7.29
N ILE A 12 0.85 -3.88 -6.01
CA ILE A 12 2.07 -4.07 -5.23
C ILE A 12 1.88 -5.16 -4.17
N PRO A 13 2.80 -6.15 -4.07
CA PRO A 13 2.79 -7.09 -2.96
C PRO A 13 2.98 -6.38 -1.61
N PHE A 14 2.25 -6.79 -0.57
CA PHE A 14 2.28 -6.10 0.72
C PHE A 14 3.69 -6.02 1.33
N HIS A 15 4.52 -7.07 1.20
CA HIS A 15 5.90 -7.04 1.70
C HIS A 15 6.73 -5.92 1.04
N MET A 16 6.60 -5.72 -0.28
CA MET A 16 7.29 -4.64 -0.98
C MET A 16 6.76 -3.27 -0.55
N LEU A 17 5.44 -3.14 -0.42
CA LEU A 17 4.81 -1.91 0.05
C LEU A 17 5.36 -1.54 1.44
N ARG A 18 5.27 -2.46 2.40
CA ARG A 18 5.74 -2.25 3.77
C ARG A 18 7.24 -1.98 3.85
N ASP A 19 8.05 -2.81 3.21
CA ASP A 19 9.49 -2.85 3.46
C ASP A 19 10.28 -1.76 2.71
N GLY A 20 9.68 -1.10 1.72
CA GLY A 20 10.41 -0.06 0.98
C GLY A 20 9.59 0.95 0.19
N TYR A 21 8.42 0.58 -0.35
CA TYR A 21 7.71 1.46 -1.28
C TYR A 21 6.67 2.39 -0.62
N LEU A 22 6.29 2.17 0.64
CA LEU A 22 5.32 3.00 1.35
C LEU A 22 5.68 4.50 1.31
N PRO A 23 6.93 4.94 1.56
CA PRO A 23 7.28 6.36 1.46
C PRO A 23 7.03 6.96 0.08
N MET A 24 7.27 6.19 -0.99
CA MET A 24 7.03 6.62 -2.37
C MET A 24 5.53 6.74 -2.66
N PHE A 25 4.73 5.76 -2.23
CA PHE A 25 3.28 5.78 -2.40
C PHE A 25 2.63 6.96 -1.68
N LEU A 26 3.10 7.28 -0.47
CA LEU A 26 2.62 8.43 0.29
C LEU A 26 3.01 9.76 -0.38
N LYS A 27 4.28 9.89 -0.79
CA LYS A 27 4.80 11.11 -1.42
C LYS A 27 4.11 11.41 -2.75
N GLU A 28 4.01 10.41 -3.62
CA GLU A 28 3.46 10.54 -4.97
C GLU A 28 1.93 10.34 -5.01
N ARG A 29 1.31 10.10 -3.84
CA ARG A 29 -0.13 9.88 -3.67
C ARG A 29 -0.70 8.80 -4.59
N ILE A 30 -0.03 7.65 -4.63
CA ILE A 30 -0.40 6.50 -5.44
C ILE A 30 -1.41 5.64 -4.68
N ASN A 31 -2.54 5.29 -5.29
CA ASN A 31 -3.50 4.35 -4.72
C ASN A 31 -3.00 2.91 -4.93
N PRO A 32 -2.70 2.12 -3.88
CA PRO A 32 -2.24 0.74 -4.06
C PRO A 32 -3.40 -0.25 -4.28
N GLU A 33 -3.14 -1.23 -5.14
CA GLU A 33 -3.80 -2.54 -5.13
C GLU A 33 -2.85 -3.52 -4.43
N ILE A 34 -3.22 -4.00 -3.26
CA ILE A 34 -2.31 -4.68 -2.34
C ILE A 34 -2.47 -6.20 -2.50
N GLY A 35 -1.47 -6.84 -3.08
CA GLY A 35 -1.41 -8.29 -3.19
C GLY A 35 -0.93 -8.96 -1.90
N PHE A 36 -1.63 -10.01 -1.46
CA PHE A 36 -1.23 -10.86 -0.34
C PHE A 36 -0.83 -12.26 -0.83
N SER A 37 0.36 -12.72 -0.44
CA SER A 37 0.86 -14.08 -0.70
C SER A 37 0.91 -14.90 0.59
N HIS A 38 1.04 -16.23 0.47
CA HIS A 38 1.31 -17.11 1.60
C HIS A 38 2.48 -16.61 2.46
N GLU A 39 3.60 -16.22 1.84
CA GLU A 39 4.75 -15.62 2.53
C GLU A 39 4.38 -14.36 3.32
N THR A 40 3.53 -13.50 2.75
CA THR A 40 3.08 -12.27 3.41
C THR A 40 2.28 -12.60 4.67
N LEU A 41 1.39 -13.58 4.58
CA LEU A 41 0.52 -14.02 5.68
C LEU A 41 1.32 -14.70 6.80
N ASP A 42 2.36 -15.45 6.47
CA ASP A 42 3.23 -16.10 7.45
C ASP A 42 4.20 -15.12 8.13
N ARG A 43 4.65 -14.09 7.40
CA ARG A 43 5.69 -13.16 7.86
C ARG A 43 5.16 -12.03 8.73
N PHE A 44 3.93 -11.58 8.52
CA PHE A 44 3.44 -10.32 9.11
C PHE A 44 2.21 -10.50 10.00
N GLY A 45 2.19 -9.73 11.09
CA GLY A 45 1.11 -9.75 12.05
C GLY A 45 0.05 -8.67 11.81
N PRO A 46 -1.10 -8.77 12.49
CA PRO A 46 -2.18 -7.76 12.42
C PRO A 46 -1.72 -6.31 12.59
N ASP A 47 -0.76 -6.05 13.48
CA ASP A 47 -0.26 -4.68 13.73
C ASP A 47 0.54 -4.11 12.57
N ASP A 48 1.20 -4.96 11.78
CA ASP A 48 1.92 -4.50 10.59
C ASP A 48 0.96 -4.02 9.53
N TYR A 49 -0.13 -4.76 9.30
CA TYR A 49 -1.20 -4.35 8.40
C TYR A 49 -1.88 -3.06 8.88
N ARG A 50 -2.18 -2.96 10.19
CA ARG A 50 -2.78 -1.74 10.77
C ARG A 50 -1.92 -0.51 10.57
N LYS A 51 -0.60 -0.61 10.75
CA LYS A 51 0.34 0.51 10.56
C LYS A 51 0.32 1.02 9.12
N VAL A 52 0.39 0.10 8.15
CA VAL A 52 0.35 0.47 6.73
C VAL A 52 -1.02 1.05 6.36
N ALA A 53 -2.11 0.43 6.81
CA ALA A 53 -3.47 0.91 6.55
C ALA A 53 -3.70 2.31 7.13
N ALA A 54 -3.25 2.58 8.36
CA ALA A 54 -3.33 3.90 8.97
C ALA A 54 -2.58 4.95 8.15
N ALA A 55 -1.34 4.66 7.72
CA ALA A 55 -0.55 5.59 6.93
C ALA A 55 -1.23 5.94 5.57
N LEU A 56 -1.81 4.95 4.89
CA LEU A 56 -2.52 5.15 3.63
C LEU A 56 -3.83 5.94 3.83
N HIS A 57 -4.57 5.61 4.90
CA HIS A 57 -5.81 6.29 5.27
C HIS A 57 -5.56 7.76 5.64
N ASP A 58 -4.56 8.03 6.47
CA ASP A 58 -4.21 9.39 6.91
C ASP A 58 -3.72 10.25 5.73
N ALA A 59 -3.10 9.63 4.73
CA ALA A 59 -2.76 10.28 3.48
C ALA A 59 -3.97 10.49 2.55
N GLY A 60 -5.15 9.92 2.85
CA GLY A 60 -6.36 9.99 2.02
C GLY A 60 -6.23 9.23 0.71
N LEU A 61 -5.48 8.12 0.71
CA LEU A 61 -5.32 7.23 -0.45
C LEU A 61 -6.41 6.14 -0.42
N THR A 62 -6.88 5.75 -1.60
CA THR A 62 -7.77 4.60 -1.71
C THR A 62 -6.94 3.33 -1.89
N THR A 63 -7.44 2.22 -1.34
CA THR A 63 -6.76 0.93 -1.41
C THR A 63 -7.72 -0.13 -1.92
N THR A 64 -7.21 -1.06 -2.72
CA THR A 64 -7.89 -2.33 -3.01
C THR A 64 -6.96 -3.49 -2.66
N ILE A 65 -7.50 -4.69 -2.61
CA ILE A 65 -6.81 -5.95 -2.27
C ILE A 65 -7.03 -6.99 -3.37
#